data_AF-A0A960BW28-F1
#
_entry.id   AF-A0A960BW28-F1
#
_cell.length_a   1.000
_cell.length_b   1.000
_cell.length_c   1.000
_cell.angle_alpha   90.00
_cell.angle_beta   90.00
_cell.angle_gamma   90.00
#
_symmetry.space_group_name_H-M   'P 1'
#
loop_
_entity.id
_entity.type
_entity.pdbx_description
1 polymer ?
#
loop_
_entity_poly.entity_id
_entity_poly.type
_entity_poly.pdbx_seq_one_letter_code
_entity_poly.pdbx_strand_id
1 'polypeptide(L)'
;IGSFQAVAQRLADGYIDVKGVRLTLDQAAWRLSEDLPATSEVATAAFWAADAGHRVAHTAVHVHGGVGIDMDHPVHRYFITAKQTEFALGGATAQLRLIGRDLAEIPA
;
A
#
# COMPACT_ATOMS: atom_id res chain seq x y z
N ILE A 1 20.41 -15.02 0.09
CA ILE A 1 18.97 -15.15 0.45
C ILE A 1 18.05 -15.02 -0.77
N GLY A 2 18.31 -14.10 -1.71
CA GLY A 2 17.52 -13.99 -2.96
C GLY A 2 17.55 -15.22 -3.90
N SER A 3 18.42 -16.22 -3.64
CA SER A 3 18.48 -17.49 -4.36
C SER A 3 17.45 -18.54 -3.89
N PHE A 4 16.74 -18.28 -2.78
CA PHE A 4 15.62 -19.11 -2.35
C PHE A 4 14.35 -18.68 -3.10
N GLN A 5 13.77 -19.57 -3.90
CA GLN A 5 12.61 -19.29 -4.76
C GLN A 5 11.46 -18.62 -3.99
N ALA A 6 11.19 -19.07 -2.76
CA ALA A 6 10.13 -18.51 -1.92
C ALA A 6 10.40 -17.08 -1.40
N VAL A 7 11.66 -16.65 -1.34
CA VAL A 7 12.04 -15.27 -1.00
C VAL A 7 11.95 -14.41 -2.26
N ALA A 8 12.49 -14.89 -3.39
CA ALA A 8 12.42 -14.18 -4.67
C ALA A 8 10.97 -13.88 -5.09
N GLN A 9 10.07 -14.86 -4.93
CA GLN A 9 8.65 -14.68 -5.25
C GLN A 9 7.99 -13.61 -4.37
N ARG A 10 8.20 -13.65 -3.04
CA ARG A 10 7.66 -12.62 -2.13
C ARG A 10 8.19 -11.22 -2.43
N LEU A 11 9.46 -11.12 -2.82
CA LEU A 11 10.04 -9.84 -3.24
C LEU A 11 9.44 -9.35 -4.56
N ALA A 12 9.14 -10.26 -5.49
CA ALA A 12 8.44 -9.93 -6.74
C ALA A 12 7.00 -9.46 -6.46
N ASP A 13 6.27 -10.13 -5.56
CA ASP A 13 4.94 -9.71 -5.13
C ASP A 13 4.98 -8.30 -4.51
N GLY A 14 5.91 -8.07 -3.58
CA GLY A 14 6.13 -6.75 -2.98
C GLY A 14 6.53 -5.68 -3.99
N TYR A 15 7.27 -6.04 -5.04
CA TYR A 15 7.62 -5.12 -6.13
C TYR A 15 6.37 -4.70 -6.94
N ILE A 16 5.49 -5.65 -7.26
CA ILE A 16 4.22 -5.34 -7.94
C ILE A 16 3.32 -4.49 -7.07
N ASP A 17 3.25 -4.77 -5.77
CA ASP A 17 2.54 -3.97 -4.78
C ASP A 17 3.01 -2.50 -4.77
N VAL A 18 4.32 -2.25 -4.72
CA VAL A 18 4.88 -0.90 -4.79
C VAL A 18 4.53 -0.20 -6.10
N LYS A 19 4.52 -0.91 -7.23
CA LYS A 19 4.06 -0.34 -8.50
C LYS A 19 2.58 0.05 -8.46
N GLY A 20 1.73 -0.78 -7.86
CA GLY A 20 0.31 -0.48 -7.69
C GLY A 20 0.08 0.79 -6.87
N VAL A 21 0.79 0.94 -5.75
CA VAL A 21 0.76 2.15 -4.91
C VAL A 21 1.18 3.39 -5.71
N ARG A 22 2.30 3.32 -6.44
CA ARG A 22 2.81 4.46 -7.21
C ARG A 22 1.86 4.88 -8.32
N LEU A 23 1.37 3.93 -9.12
CA LEU A 23 0.48 4.25 -10.24
C LEU A 23 -0.82 4.91 -9.77
N THR A 24 -1.42 4.39 -8.70
CA THR A 24 -2.67 4.94 -8.16
C THR A 24 -2.47 6.30 -7.50
N LEU A 25 -1.35 6.49 -6.80
CA LEU A 25 -0.95 7.79 -6.25
C LEU A 25 -0.74 8.83 -7.36
N ASP A 26 0.04 8.49 -8.39
CA ASP A 26 0.37 9.39 -9.49
C ASP A 26 -0.90 9.78 -10.27
N GLN A 27 -1.82 8.83 -10.50
CA GLN A 27 -3.11 9.11 -11.13
C GLN A 27 -3.96 10.07 -10.29
N ALA A 28 -4.09 9.82 -8.98
CA ALA A 28 -4.85 10.69 -8.09
C ALA A 28 -4.24 12.11 -8.04
N ALA A 29 -2.92 12.20 -7.89
CA ALA A 29 -2.19 13.46 -7.87
C ALA A 29 -2.35 14.25 -9.17
N TRP A 30 -2.25 13.57 -10.33
CA TRP A 30 -2.46 14.19 -11.63
C TRP A 30 -3.90 14.71 -11.80
N ARG A 31 -4.92 13.93 -11.44
CA ARG A 31 -6.31 14.41 -11.53
C ARG A 31 -6.56 15.63 -10.65
N LEU A 32 -6.00 15.64 -9.44
CA LEU A 32 -6.05 16.80 -8.54
C LEU A 32 -5.33 18.02 -9.13
N SER A 33 -4.18 17.84 -9.80
CA SER A 33 -3.45 18.96 -10.40
C SER A 33 -4.18 19.55 -11.62
N GLU A 34 -4.97 18.76 -12.31
CA GLU A 34 -5.77 19.17 -13.47
C GLU A 34 -7.20 19.61 -13.09
N ASP A 35 -7.50 19.74 -11.79
CA ASP A 35 -8.84 20.09 -11.26
C ASP A 35 -9.96 19.16 -11.77
N LEU A 36 -9.62 17.89 -12.01
CA LEU A 36 -10.56 16.84 -12.43
C LEU A 36 -11.19 16.17 -11.20
N PRO A 37 -12.43 15.64 -11.29
CA PRO A 37 -13.02 14.85 -10.21
C PRO A 37 -12.12 13.67 -9.82
N ALA A 38 -11.69 13.59 -8.57
CA ALA A 38 -10.65 12.65 -8.14
C ALA A 38 -11.00 11.84 -6.87
N THR A 39 -12.24 11.92 -6.37
CA THR A 39 -12.64 11.30 -5.10
C THR A 39 -12.36 9.79 -5.07
N SER A 40 -12.72 9.08 -6.15
CA SER A 40 -12.52 7.63 -6.27
C SER A 40 -11.04 7.28 -6.42
N GLU A 41 -10.27 8.07 -7.16
CA GLU A 41 -8.84 7.86 -7.35
C GLU A 41 -8.04 8.12 -6.08
N VAL A 42 -8.39 9.15 -5.31
CA VAL A 42 -7.79 9.42 -3.99
C VAL A 42 -8.09 8.27 -3.02
N ALA A 43 -9.34 7.79 -2.99
CA ALA A 43 -9.70 6.64 -2.17
C ALA A 43 -8.98 5.35 -2.62
N THR A 44 -8.80 5.16 -3.93
CA THR A 44 -8.05 4.04 -4.50
C THR A 44 -6.58 4.09 -4.12
N ALA A 45 -5.93 5.26 -4.23
CA ALA A 45 -4.55 5.45 -3.80
C ALA A 45 -4.38 5.19 -2.30
N ALA A 46 -5.31 5.68 -1.47
CA ALA A 46 -5.32 5.44 -0.04
C ALA A 46 -5.53 3.95 0.31
N PHE A 47 -6.39 3.24 -0.43
CA PHE A 47 -6.59 1.79 -0.30
C PHE A 47 -5.28 1.04 -0.56
N TRP A 48 -4.63 1.30 -1.71
CA TRP A 48 -3.37 0.66 -2.07
C TRP A 48 -2.27 0.97 -1.06
N ALA A 49 -2.15 2.22 -0.62
CA ALA A 49 -1.17 2.60 0.41
C ALA A 49 -1.37 1.82 1.71
N ALA A 50 -2.62 1.58 2.13
CA ALA A 50 -2.92 0.82 3.33
C ALA A 50 -2.70 -0.69 3.15
N ASP A 51 -3.34 -1.29 2.14
CA ASP A 51 -3.37 -2.74 1.96
C ASP A 51 -2.05 -3.30 1.41
N ALA A 52 -1.49 -2.70 0.37
CA ALA A 52 -0.20 -3.11 -0.17
C ALA A 52 0.96 -2.68 0.73
N GLY A 53 0.87 -1.49 1.36
CA GLY A 53 1.86 -1.06 2.36
C GLY A 53 2.00 -2.05 3.50
N HIS A 54 0.89 -2.60 3.99
CA HIS A 54 0.88 -3.69 4.97
C HIS A 54 1.65 -4.92 4.48
N ARG A 55 1.32 -5.44 3.29
CA ARG A 55 1.95 -6.64 2.72
C ARG A 55 3.45 -6.47 2.51
N VAL A 56 3.87 -5.32 1.99
CA VAL A 56 5.29 -4.99 1.75
C VAL A 56 6.05 -4.95 3.07
N ALA A 57 5.51 -4.26 4.08
CA ALA A 57 6.12 -4.17 5.40
C ALA A 57 6.25 -5.54 6.09
N HIS A 58 5.18 -6.34 6.04
CA HIS A 58 5.19 -7.69 6.59
C HIS A 58 6.21 -8.59 5.89
N THR A 59 6.30 -8.50 4.56
CA THR A 59 7.31 -9.21 3.76
C THR A 59 8.72 -8.79 4.16
N ALA A 60 8.96 -7.49 4.32
CA ALA A 60 10.27 -6.95 4.71
C ALA A 60 10.74 -7.51 6.05
N VAL A 61 9.89 -7.54 7.07
CA VAL A 61 10.22 -8.16 8.37
C VAL A 61 10.50 -9.65 8.20
N HIS A 62 9.64 -10.37 7.47
CA HIS A 62 9.77 -11.82 7.31
C HIS A 62 11.06 -12.25 6.61
N VAL A 63 11.48 -11.56 5.54
CA VAL A 63 12.72 -11.91 4.81
C VAL A 63 13.99 -11.61 5.62
N HIS A 64 13.92 -10.73 6.62
CA HIS A 64 15.03 -10.45 7.55
C HIS A 64 15.04 -11.40 8.77
N GLY A 65 14.02 -12.24 8.96
CA GLY A 65 13.95 -13.18 10.09
C GLY A 65 14.01 -12.47 11.44
N GLY A 66 14.86 -12.94 12.36
CA GLY A 66 15.03 -12.31 13.68
C GLY A 66 15.48 -10.85 13.63
N VAL A 67 16.27 -10.47 12.61
CA VAL A 67 16.68 -9.07 12.37
C VAL A 67 15.48 -8.18 11.99
N GLY A 68 14.40 -8.78 11.49
CA GLY A 68 13.15 -8.09 11.13
C GLY A 68 12.49 -7.34 12.29
N ILE A 69 12.68 -7.83 13.52
CA ILE A 69 12.09 -7.26 14.75
C ILE A 69 13.15 -6.66 15.68
N ASP A 70 14.42 -6.75 15.30
CA ASP A 70 15.52 -6.15 16.05
C ASP A 70 15.44 -4.62 15.98
N MET A 71 15.45 -3.99 17.16
CA MET A 71 15.38 -2.53 17.29
C MET A 71 16.70 -1.84 16.93
N ASP A 72 17.82 -2.57 16.89
CA ASP A 72 19.10 -2.04 16.45
C ASP A 72 19.19 -1.99 14.92
N HIS A 73 18.46 -2.85 14.20
CA HIS A 73 18.38 -2.83 12.75
C HIS A 73 17.24 -1.93 12.25
N PRO A 74 17.41 -1.08 11.23
CA PRO A 74 16.40 -0.08 10.83
C PRO A 74 15.10 -0.67 10.27
N VAL A 75 15.06 -1.96 9.91
CA VAL A 75 13.89 -2.57 9.22
C VAL A 75 12.60 -2.48 10.02
N HIS A 76 12.67 -2.62 11.36
CA HIS A 76 11.48 -2.54 12.22
C HIS A 76 10.78 -1.17 12.10
N ARG A 77 11.54 -0.09 11.82
CA ARG A 77 11.00 1.26 11.65
C ARG A 77 10.10 1.35 10.44
N TYR A 78 10.46 0.71 9.33
CA TYR A 78 9.61 0.68 8.13
C TYR A 78 8.29 -0.06 8.41
N PHE A 79 8.32 -1.12 9.21
CA PHE A 79 7.10 -1.82 9.61
C PHE A 79 6.17 -0.92 10.44
N ILE A 80 6.73 -0.23 11.45
CA ILE A 80 5.96 0.68 12.30
C ILE A 80 5.36 1.83 11.47
N THR A 81 6.17 2.46 10.60
CA THR A 81 5.69 3.53 9.72
C THR A 81 4.60 3.04 8.78
N ALA A 82 4.75 1.87 8.16
CA ALA A 82 3.72 1.30 7.30
C ALA A 82 2.42 1.01 8.05
N LYS A 83 2.49 0.50 9.29
CA LYS A 83 1.32 0.29 10.16
C LYS A 83 0.63 1.61 10.55
N GLN A 84 1.38 2.68 10.75
CA GLN A 84 0.80 4.01 10.97
C GLN A 84 0.06 4.50 9.72
N THR A 85 0.72 4.43 8.56
CA THR A 85 0.12 4.81 7.27
C THR A 85 -1.14 3.99 6.96
N GLU A 86 -1.14 2.69 7.27
CA GLU A 86 -2.28 1.79 7.04
C GLU A 86 -3.56 2.33 7.69
N PHE A 87 -3.48 2.91 8.88
CA PHE A 87 -4.65 3.41 9.60
C PHE A 87 -4.86 4.93 9.50
N ALA A 88 -3.89 5.68 8.96
CA ALA A 88 -3.92 7.15 8.93
C ALA A 88 -5.17 7.71 8.23
N LEU A 89 -5.69 6.99 7.22
CA LEU A 89 -6.89 7.38 6.46
C LEU A 89 -8.08 6.43 6.73
N GLY A 90 -8.13 5.81 7.91
CA GLY A 90 -9.24 4.91 8.29
C GLY A 90 -9.14 3.48 7.76
N GLY A 91 -8.01 3.11 7.14
CA GLY A 91 -7.76 1.75 6.65
C GLY A 91 -8.37 1.42 5.31
N ALA A 92 -7.90 0.31 4.73
CA ALA A 92 -8.34 -0.20 3.43
C ALA A 92 -9.87 -0.36 3.34
N THR A 93 -10.51 -0.90 4.39
CA THR A 93 -11.96 -1.11 4.40
C THR A 93 -12.75 0.20 4.35
N ALA A 94 -12.27 1.28 5.00
CA ALA A 94 -12.94 2.57 4.91
C ALA A 94 -12.90 3.11 3.48
N GLN A 95 -11.75 2.97 2.80
CA GLN A 95 -11.57 3.41 1.42
C GLN A 95 -12.44 2.61 0.44
N LEU A 96 -12.53 1.28 0.60
CA LEU A 96 -13.44 0.45 -0.21
C LEU A 96 -14.90 0.85 -0.06
N ARG A 97 -15.33 1.31 1.13
CA ARG A 97 -16.70 1.84 1.34
C ARG A 97 -16.94 3.19 0.68
N LEU A 98 -15.91 4.00 0.46
CA LEU A 98 -16.03 5.25 -0.29
C LEU A 98 -16.16 4.96 -1.78
N ILE A 99 -15.26 4.12 -2.31
CA ILE A 99 -15.30 3.67 -3.70
C ILE A 99 -16.64 3.01 -4.03
N GLY A 100 -17.13 2.11 -3.16
CA GLY A 100 -18.41 1.44 -3.36
C GLY A 100 -19.62 2.38 -3.36
N ARG A 101 -19.56 3.51 -2.65
CA ARG A 101 -20.62 4.53 -2.69
C ARG A 101 -20.58 5.32 -4.00
N ASP A 102 -19.39 5.75 -4.40
CA ASP A 102 -19.16 6.48 -5.65
C ASP A 102 -19.63 5.66 -6.88
N LEU A 103 -19.29 4.36 -6.92
CA LEU A 103 -19.75 3.44 -7.97
C LEU A 103 -21.27 3.20 -7.97
N ALA A 104 -21.96 3.38 -6.85
CA ALA A 104 -23.41 3.23 -6.79
C ALA A 104 -24.15 4.49 -7.27
N GLU A 105 -23.50 5.65 -7.23
CA GLU A 105 -24.05 6.94 -7.66
C GLU A 105 -23.87 7.19 -9.18
N ILE A 106 -22.88 6.54 -9.80
CA ILE A 106 -22.62 6.63 -11.25
C ILE A 106 -23.22 5.39 -11.94
N PRO A 107 -24.32 5.51 -12.71
CA PRO A 107 -24.84 4.39 -13.51
C PRO A 107 -23.81 3.94 -14.54
N ALA A 108 -23.71 2.62 -14.74
CA ALA A 108 -22.83 1.98 -15.72
C ALA A 108 -23.13 2.41 -17.16
#